data_AF-C9STS7-F1
#
_entry.id   AF-C9STS7-F1
#
_cell.length_a   1.000
_cell.length_b   1.000
_cell.length_c   1.000
_cell.angle_alpha   90.00
_cell.angle_beta   90.00
_cell.angle_gamma   90.00
#
_symmetry.space_group_name_H-M   'P 1'
#
loop_
_entity.id
_entity.type
_entity.pdbx_description
1 polymer ?
#
loop_
_entity_poly.entity_id
_entity_poly.type
_entity_poly.pdbx_seq_one_letter_code
_entity_poly.pdbx_strand_id
1 'polypeptide(L)'
;MTETHAALMVARRNNVWFRSKLSNLQEPVKVEDAFGRFFPLGSELSVSNLFAVVYSRFKEGPGSGHVASGQFALLDSGNTSHVFHDTPGAQLIPGMCVIMLIEPGTESYSNNYCPVADCRSKSIIAMKGGDRQWHE
;
A
#
# COMPACT_ATOMS: atom_id res chain seq x y z
N MET A 1 -12.71 -6.95 33.85
CA MET A 1 -11.79 -6.64 32.72
C MET A 1 -11.45 -7.96 32.06
N THR A 2 -12.07 -8.23 30.92
CA THR A 2 -11.97 -9.51 30.21
C THR A 2 -10.57 -9.69 29.62
N GLU A 3 -10.05 -10.91 29.63
CA GLU A 3 -8.71 -11.30 29.15
C GLU A 3 -8.36 -10.76 27.75
N THR A 4 -9.37 -10.43 26.95
CA THR A 4 -9.24 -9.76 25.64
C THR A 4 -8.51 -8.42 25.71
N HIS A 5 -8.70 -7.62 26.76
CA HIS A 5 -8.01 -6.33 26.91
C HIS A 5 -6.52 -6.50 27.27
N ALA A 6 -6.18 -7.54 28.03
CA ALA A 6 -4.79 -7.81 28.41
C ALA A 6 -3.98 -8.31 27.21
N ALA A 7 -4.56 -9.16 26.36
CA ALA A 7 -3.91 -9.66 25.15
C ALA A 7 -3.59 -8.53 24.14
N LEU A 8 -4.52 -7.58 23.98
CA LEU A 8 -4.35 -6.45 23.06
C LEU A 8 -3.24 -5.48 23.52
N MET A 9 -3.11 -5.31 24.85
CA MET A 9 -2.07 -4.46 25.45
C MET A 9 -0.66 -5.06 25.35
N VAL A 10 -0.53 -6.39 25.38
CA VAL A 10 0.76 -7.09 25.23
C VAL A 10 1.22 -7.11 23.76
N ALA A 11 0.31 -7.28 22.80
CA ALA A 11 0.64 -7.27 21.37
C ALA A 11 1.20 -5.91 20.91
N ARG A 12 0.72 -4.81 21.50
CA ARG A 12 1.16 -3.44 21.19
C ARG A 12 2.60 -3.13 21.56
N ARG A 13 3.24 -3.91 22.43
CA ARG A 13 4.52 -3.54 23.05
C ARG A 13 5.75 -4.17 22.38
N ASN A 14 5.61 -5.28 21.66
CA ASN A 14 6.77 -6.09 21.27
C ASN A 14 6.97 -6.35 19.77
N ASN A 15 6.12 -5.84 18.85
CA ASN A 15 6.20 -6.21 17.41
C ASN A 15 6.33 -7.74 17.17
N VAL A 16 5.85 -8.52 18.14
CA VAL A 16 5.86 -9.97 18.06
C VAL A 16 4.64 -10.31 17.24
N TRP A 17 4.90 -10.64 15.98
CA TRP A 17 3.98 -11.42 15.16
C TRP A 17 3.52 -12.60 16.02
N PHE A 18 2.30 -12.52 16.54
CA PHE A 18 1.72 -13.56 17.36
C PHE A 18 1.58 -14.80 16.47
N ARG A 19 2.60 -15.65 16.46
CA ARG A 19 2.47 -17.08 16.15
C ARG A 19 1.73 -17.74 17.32
N SER A 20 0.51 -17.30 17.60
CA SER A 20 -0.41 -18.08 18.41
C SER A 20 -0.82 -19.28 17.57
N LYS A 21 -0.38 -20.47 17.99
CA LYS A 21 -0.93 -21.77 17.60
C LYS A 21 -2.41 -21.87 18.02
N LEU A 22 -3.28 -21.07 17.41
CA LEU A 22 -4.72 -21.23 17.37
C LEU A 22 -5.01 -21.80 15.98
N SER A 23 -5.01 -23.12 15.90
CA SER A 23 -4.80 -23.92 14.68
C SER A 23 -5.92 -23.90 13.62
N ASN A 24 -6.77 -22.87 13.60
CA ASN A 24 -7.85 -22.73 12.61
C ASN A 24 -7.88 -21.35 11.93
N LEU A 25 -6.89 -20.49 12.18
CA LEU A 25 -6.77 -19.22 11.45
C LEU A 25 -6.11 -19.48 10.11
N GLN A 26 -6.80 -19.08 9.03
CA GLN A 26 -6.24 -19.08 7.68
C GLN A 26 -4.98 -18.20 7.63
N GLU A 27 -4.06 -18.52 6.74
CA GLU A 27 -2.84 -17.71 6.58
C GLU A 27 -3.23 -16.27 6.16
N PRO A 28 -2.77 -15.23 6.87
CA PRO A 28 -3.16 -13.86 6.55
C PRO A 28 -2.62 -13.43 5.20
N VAL A 29 -3.30 -12.48 4.58
CA VAL A 29 -2.81 -11.75 3.42
C VAL A 29 -1.70 -10.81 3.85
N LYS A 30 -0.57 -10.84 3.13
CA LYS A 30 0.54 -9.90 3.34
C LYS A 30 0.33 -8.69 2.45
N VAL A 31 0.19 -7.51 3.03
CA VAL A 31 0.04 -6.27 2.27
C VAL A 31 1.34 -5.47 2.39
N GLU A 32 1.99 -5.24 1.26
CA GLU A 32 3.11 -4.30 1.14
C GLU A 32 2.56 -2.92 0.79
N ASP A 33 2.90 -1.91 1.57
CA ASP A 33 2.51 -0.53 1.28
C ASP A 33 3.46 0.13 0.27
N ALA A 34 3.08 1.32 -0.23
CA ALA A 34 3.88 2.05 -1.22
C ALA A 34 5.28 2.48 -0.75
N PHE A 35 5.62 2.26 0.53
CA PHE A 35 6.93 2.55 1.13
C PHE A 35 7.68 1.26 1.53
N GLY A 36 7.24 0.10 1.06
CA GLY A 36 7.88 -1.20 1.31
C GLY A 36 7.65 -1.74 2.72
N ARG A 37 6.66 -1.21 3.46
CA ARG A 37 6.32 -1.71 4.81
C ARG A 37 5.22 -2.75 4.69
N PHE A 38 5.36 -3.84 5.43
CA PHE A 38 4.40 -4.94 5.41
C PHE A 38 3.43 -4.89 6.58
N PHE A 39 2.19 -5.30 6.33
CA PHE A 39 1.23 -5.61 7.38
C PHE A 39 0.32 -6.78 7.04
N PRO A 40 -0.12 -7.55 8.06
CA PRO A 40 -1.08 -8.62 7.85
C PRO A 40 -2.49 -8.07 7.74
N LEU A 41 -3.28 -8.67 6.85
CA LEU A 41 -4.72 -8.53 6.77
C LEU A 41 -5.34 -9.93 6.88
N GLY A 42 -6.43 -10.07 7.65
CA GLY A 42 -7.16 -11.32 7.74
C GLY A 42 -7.67 -11.75 6.36
N SER A 43 -7.46 -13.01 5.99
CA SER A 43 -7.90 -13.54 4.68
C SER A 43 -9.42 -13.73 4.60
N GLU A 44 -10.10 -13.74 5.75
CA GLU A 44 -11.56 -13.72 5.86
C GLU A 44 -12.19 -12.37 5.50
N LEU A 45 -11.38 -11.32 5.42
CA LEU A 45 -11.85 -9.98 5.12
C LEU A 45 -12.06 -9.81 3.61
N SER A 46 -13.00 -8.94 3.25
CA SER A 46 -13.24 -8.58 1.86
C SER A 46 -12.17 -7.63 1.32
N VAL A 47 -12.10 -7.51 0.00
CA VAL A 47 -11.32 -6.47 -0.68
C VAL A 47 -11.75 -5.07 -0.23
N SER A 48 -13.03 -4.83 0.05
CA SER A 48 -13.48 -3.53 0.58
C SER A 48 -12.87 -3.19 1.96
N ASN A 49 -12.65 -4.20 2.81
CA ASN A 49 -11.96 -4.01 4.09
C ASN A 49 -10.48 -3.68 3.88
N LEU A 50 -9.82 -4.29 2.89
CA LEU A 50 -8.45 -3.93 2.51
C LEU A 50 -8.36 -2.44 2.14
N PHE A 51 -9.25 -1.95 1.28
CA PHE A 51 -9.30 -0.53 0.93
C PHE A 51 -9.52 0.36 2.17
N ALA A 52 -10.47 0.01 3.05
CA ALA A 52 -10.73 0.76 4.27
C ALA A 52 -9.49 0.83 5.19
N VAL A 53 -8.72 -0.26 5.30
CA VAL A 53 -7.46 -0.29 6.05
C VAL A 53 -6.41 0.61 5.41
N VAL A 54 -6.31 0.62 4.08
CA VAL A 54 -5.39 1.52 3.36
C VAL A 54 -5.75 2.99 3.62
N TYR A 55 -7.02 3.37 3.46
CA TYR A 55 -7.49 4.73 3.76
C TYR A 55 -7.20 5.13 5.21
N SER A 56 -7.39 4.21 6.17
CA SER A 56 -7.10 4.50 7.58
C SER A 56 -5.61 4.65 7.85
N ARG A 57 -4.74 3.85 7.20
CA ARG A 57 -3.28 3.88 7.41
C ARG A 57 -2.63 5.10 6.80
N PHE A 58 -3.13 5.55 5.66
CA PHE A 58 -2.66 6.74 4.94
C PHE A 58 -3.53 7.96 5.23
N LYS A 59 -4.27 7.98 6.34
CA LYS A 59 -5.06 9.14 6.74
C LYS A 59 -4.18 10.38 6.92
N GLU A 60 -2.96 10.21 7.40
CA GLU A 60 -1.98 11.24 7.66
C GLU A 60 -0.57 10.77 7.24
N GLY A 61 0.35 11.70 7.01
CA GLY A 61 1.73 11.40 6.65
C GLY A 61 1.99 11.25 5.14
N PRO A 62 3.14 10.68 4.75
CA PRO A 62 3.51 10.52 3.34
C PRO A 62 2.50 9.69 2.56
N GLY A 63 2.15 10.14 1.34
CA GLY A 63 1.18 9.46 0.49
C GLY A 63 -0.29 9.68 0.87
N SER A 64 -0.59 10.40 1.95
CA SER A 64 -1.98 10.65 2.37
C SER A 64 -2.81 11.38 1.32
N GLY A 65 -2.22 12.38 0.66
CA GLY A 65 -2.87 13.12 -0.43
C GLY A 65 -3.25 12.21 -1.59
N HIS A 66 -2.33 11.37 -2.04
CA HIS A 66 -2.57 10.41 -3.13
C HIS A 66 -3.67 9.41 -2.78
N VAL A 67 -3.62 8.81 -1.59
CA VAL A 67 -4.65 7.86 -1.14
C VAL A 67 -6.00 8.53 -0.99
N ALA A 68 -6.07 9.72 -0.39
CA ALA A 68 -7.31 10.49 -0.25
C ALA A 68 -7.94 10.86 -1.59
N SER A 69 -7.12 11.09 -2.63
CA SER A 69 -7.59 11.35 -4.00
C SER A 69 -7.85 10.08 -4.83
N GLY A 70 -7.67 8.88 -4.26
CA GLY A 70 -7.82 7.62 -4.98
C GLY A 70 -6.71 7.33 -6.00
N GLN A 71 -5.56 8.03 -5.91
CA GLN A 71 -4.39 7.84 -6.77
C GLN A 71 -3.49 6.73 -6.22
N PHE A 72 -4.02 5.52 -6.12
CA PHE A 72 -3.27 4.35 -5.73
C PHE A 72 -3.88 3.09 -6.32
N ALA A 73 -3.03 2.10 -6.55
CA ALA A 73 -3.43 0.78 -7.01
C ALA A 73 -3.05 -0.27 -5.97
N LEU A 74 -3.86 -1.33 -5.90
CA LEU A 74 -3.56 -2.54 -5.16
C LEU A 74 -3.48 -3.68 -6.16
N LEU A 75 -2.38 -4.42 -6.13
CA LEU A 75 -2.05 -5.48 -7.08
C LEU A 75 -1.81 -6.79 -6.35
N ASP A 76 -2.14 -7.92 -6.98
CA ASP A 76 -1.63 -9.21 -6.55
C ASP A 76 -0.15 -9.34 -6.96
N SER A 77 0.75 -9.59 -6.01
CA SER A 77 2.17 -9.83 -6.29
C SER A 77 2.42 -11.06 -7.16
N GLY A 78 1.55 -12.06 -7.10
CA GLY A 78 1.62 -13.27 -7.94
C GLY A 78 1.12 -13.04 -9.36
N ASN A 79 0.32 -11.99 -9.58
CA ASN A 79 -0.17 -11.58 -10.89
C ASN A 79 -0.42 -10.07 -10.91
N THR A 80 0.59 -9.29 -11.29
CA THR A 80 0.50 -7.83 -11.26
C THR A 80 -0.48 -7.23 -12.28
N SER A 81 -0.99 -8.04 -13.22
CA SER A 81 -2.11 -7.63 -14.09
C SER A 81 -3.46 -7.65 -13.37
N HIS A 82 -3.53 -8.26 -12.19
CA HIS A 82 -4.71 -8.31 -11.35
C HIS A 82 -4.74 -7.08 -10.42
N VAL A 83 -5.40 -6.02 -10.90
CA VAL A 83 -5.68 -4.80 -10.12
C VAL A 83 -7.00 -5.01 -9.37
N PHE A 84 -6.96 -4.93 -8.04
CA PHE A 84 -8.13 -5.20 -7.20
C PHE A 84 -9.29 -4.22 -7.43
N HIS A 85 -8.99 -2.99 -7.82
CA HIS A 85 -10.01 -1.98 -8.12
C HIS A 85 -10.79 -2.32 -9.41
N ASP A 86 -10.11 -2.93 -10.39
CA ASP A 86 -10.65 -3.11 -11.75
C ASP A 86 -11.13 -4.54 -12.02
N THR A 87 -11.00 -5.45 -11.04
CA THR A 87 -11.36 -6.85 -11.19
C THR A 87 -12.64 -7.18 -10.42
N PRO A 88 -13.79 -7.32 -11.11
CA PRO A 88 -15.05 -7.68 -10.47
C PRO A 88 -14.95 -9.04 -9.77
N GLY A 89 -15.38 -9.09 -8.51
CA GLY A 89 -15.37 -10.33 -7.73
C GLY A 89 -13.99 -10.78 -7.25
N ALA A 90 -12.97 -9.90 -7.28
CA ALA A 90 -11.68 -10.16 -6.67
C ALA A 90 -11.84 -10.56 -5.19
N GLN A 91 -11.07 -11.57 -4.77
CA GLN A 91 -11.09 -12.10 -3.42
C GLN A 91 -9.70 -12.13 -2.83
N LEU A 92 -9.64 -12.03 -1.50
CA LEU A 92 -8.42 -12.23 -0.74
C LEU A 92 -8.21 -13.73 -0.54
N ILE A 93 -7.11 -14.24 -1.07
CA ILE A 93 -6.72 -15.65 -0.95
C ILE A 93 -5.78 -15.79 0.26
N PRO A 94 -5.99 -16.78 1.15
CA PRO A 94 -5.08 -17.04 2.25
C PRO A 94 -3.61 -17.14 1.80
N GLY A 95 -2.72 -16.44 2.51
CA GLY A 95 -1.28 -16.42 2.21
C GLY A 95 -0.86 -15.57 1.00
N MET A 96 -1.80 -14.96 0.28
CA MET A 96 -1.44 -14.10 -0.85
C MET A 96 -0.67 -12.86 -0.41
N CYS A 97 0.06 -12.25 -1.34
CA CYS A 97 0.70 -10.97 -1.11
C CYS A 97 0.15 -9.91 -2.06
N VAL A 98 -0.29 -8.80 -1.48
CA VAL A 98 -0.83 -7.63 -2.18
C VAL A 98 0.20 -6.52 -2.10
N ILE A 99 0.46 -5.85 -3.22
CA ILE A 99 1.38 -4.71 -3.30
C ILE A 99 0.56 -3.46 -3.58
N MET A 100 0.80 -2.42 -2.78
CA MET A 100 0.24 -1.10 -3.00
C MET A 100 1.22 -0.22 -3.76
N LEU A 101 0.72 0.49 -4.76
CA LEU A 101 1.45 1.50 -5.51
C LEU A 101 0.72 2.83 -5.39
N ILE A 102 1.47 3.93 -5.23
CA ILE A 102 0.93 5.28 -5.40
C ILE A 102 1.03 5.63 -6.89
N GLU A 103 -0.08 6.07 -7.46
CA GLU A 103 -0.10 6.53 -8.84
C GLU A 103 0.40 7.99 -8.88
N PRO A 104 1.42 8.30 -9.69
CA PRO A 104 1.79 9.69 -9.90
C PRO A 104 0.62 10.39 -10.59
N GLY A 105 0.03 11.38 -9.90
CA GLY A 105 -1.09 12.13 -10.46
C GLY A 105 -0.76 12.69 -11.84
N THR A 106 -1.76 12.68 -12.74
CA THR A 106 -1.68 13.33 -14.05
C THR A 106 -1.71 14.85 -13.98
N GLU A 107 -1.70 15.44 -12.78
CA GLU A 107 -1.40 16.86 -12.62
C GLU A 107 -0.06 17.08 -13.28
N SER A 108 -0.11 17.74 -14.44
CA SER A 108 1.04 18.11 -15.25
C SER A 108 2.17 18.40 -14.31
N TYR A 109 3.21 17.55 -14.31
CA TYR A 109 4.49 17.88 -13.72
C TYR A 109 4.77 19.30 -14.14
N SER A 110 4.47 20.26 -13.26
CA SER A 110 4.78 21.64 -13.56
C SER A 110 6.28 21.56 -13.80
N ASN A 111 6.76 22.08 -14.92
CA ASN A 111 8.13 21.89 -15.42
C ASN A 111 9.24 22.33 -14.44
N ASN A 112 8.88 22.64 -13.20
CA ASN A 112 9.64 23.33 -12.19
C ASN A 112 9.99 22.43 -10.98
N TYR A 113 9.42 21.22 -10.82
CA TYR A 113 9.71 20.37 -9.65
C TYR A 113 9.75 18.87 -9.94
N CYS A 114 10.84 18.23 -9.49
CA CYS A 114 11.06 16.79 -9.57
C CYS A 114 10.23 16.04 -8.51
N PRO A 115 9.47 14.99 -8.88
CA PRO A 115 8.63 14.22 -7.94
C PRO A 115 9.39 13.38 -6.92
N VAL A 116 10.65 13.07 -7.22
CA VAL A 116 11.44 12.17 -6.37
C VAL A 116 11.84 12.95 -5.12
N ALA A 117 11.54 12.39 -3.94
CA ALA A 117 11.98 12.97 -2.68
C ALA A 117 13.51 13.18 -2.70
N ASP A 118 13.97 14.36 -2.23
CA ASP A 118 15.38 14.80 -2.27
C ASP A 118 16.00 15.04 -3.66
N CYS A 119 15.19 15.06 -4.72
CA CYS A 119 15.67 15.40 -6.06
C CYS A 119 16.03 16.89 -6.15
N ARG A 120 17.29 17.17 -6.49
CA ARG A 120 17.81 18.55 -6.65
C ARG A 120 17.62 19.13 -8.05
N SER A 121 17.13 18.31 -8.98
CA SER A 121 16.95 18.70 -10.37
C SER A 121 15.95 19.85 -10.51
N LYS A 122 16.39 20.93 -11.14
CA LYS A 122 15.61 22.17 -11.31
C LYS A 122 14.93 22.27 -12.68
N SER A 123 15.27 21.37 -13.60
CA SER A 123 14.76 21.40 -14.97
C SER A 123 14.58 20.01 -15.57
N ILE A 124 13.70 19.93 -16.56
CA ILE A 124 13.48 18.75 -17.39
C ILE A 124 13.98 19.06 -18.79
N ILE A 125 14.86 18.21 -19.33
CA ILE A 125 15.26 18.26 -20.74
C ILE A 125 14.50 17.21 -21.53
N ALA A 126 13.96 17.62 -22.68
CA ALA A 126 13.38 16.70 -23.65
C ALA A 126 14.50 16.04 -24.46
N MET A 127 14.55 14.71 -24.44
CA MET A 127 15.49 13.93 -25.23
C MET A 127 15.00 13.73 -26.66
N LYS A 128 15.94 13.54 -27.59
CA LYS A 128 15.65 13.09 -28.96
C LYS A 128 15.13 11.64 -28.91
N GLY A 129 13.83 11.51 -28.70
CA GLY A 129 13.16 10.22 -28.49
C GLY A 129 11.77 10.36 -27.87
N GLY A 130 11.43 11.55 -27.33
CA GLY A 130 10.17 11.79 -26.63
C GLY A 130 10.28 11.62 -25.11
N ASP A 131 11.38 11.02 -24.65
CA ASP A 131 11.69 10.89 -23.23
C ASP A 131 12.04 12.24 -22.59
N ARG A 132 11.81 12.31 -21.28
CA ARG A 132 12.10 13.47 -20.44
C ARG A 132 13.07 13.06 -19.35
N GLN A 133 14.18 13.78 -19.20
CA GLN A 133 15.16 13.53 -18.14
C GLN A 133 15.27 14.75 -17.21
N TRP A 134 15.36 14.47 -15.91
CA TRP A 134 15.66 15.47 -14.89
C TRP A 134 17.14 15.85 -14.92
N HIS A 135 17.43 17.15 -14.97
CA HIS A 135 18.77 17.73 -14.99
C HIS A 135 18.96 18.72 -13.83
N GLU A 136 20.15 18.75 -13.24
CA GLU A 136 20.54 19.67 -12.16
C GLU A 136 20.74 21.11 -12.63
#